data_AF-A0A952ZFP0-F1
#
_entry.id   AF-A0A952ZFP0-F1
#
_cell.length_a   1.000
_cell.length_b   1.000
_cell.length_c   1.000
_cell.angle_alpha   90.00
_cell.angle_beta   90.00
_cell.angle_gamma   90.00
#
_symmetry.space_group_name_H-M   'P 1'
#
loop_
_entity.id
_entity.type
_entity.pdbx_description
1 polymer ?
#
loop_
_entity_poly.entity_id
_entity_poly.type
_entity_poly.pdbx_seq_one_letter_code
_entity_poly.pdbx_strand_id
1 'polypeptide(L)'
;MTSTPPDWYQFQEQIKEHFISIGADAETNVTIQGVRTKHDIDVYVKTKFLGEDLIWLVEAKNWKSNVDKSQVLTLRSVVDDIGADRGFIISSSGFQSGAIEAAKNTNVKLKTFEEMKAETRGMVEAEILKSYKKRLLLIEDRYWAHTKKIRIKYGLRNGLENGVRVRYFGATTETGGSYRACTWKLLHSDPAFPSLHSDPAFPS
;
A
#
# COMPACT_ATOMS: atom_id res chain seq x y z
N MET A 1 28.84 -4.41 -29.84
CA MET A 1 29.36 -4.78 -28.51
C MET A 1 28.68 -3.85 -27.51
N THR A 2 27.68 -4.34 -26.77
CA THR A 2 27.02 -3.55 -25.73
C THR A 2 27.96 -3.48 -24.53
N SER A 3 28.50 -2.29 -24.24
CA SER A 3 29.30 -2.06 -23.03
C SER A 3 28.45 -2.32 -21.80
N THR A 4 28.94 -3.14 -20.87
CA THR A 4 28.29 -3.34 -19.57
C THR A 4 28.13 -1.98 -18.88
N PRO A 5 26.92 -1.61 -18.43
CA PRO A 5 26.70 -0.33 -17.77
C PRO A 5 27.51 -0.25 -16.46
N PRO A 6 27.91 0.95 -16.01
CA PRO A 6 28.66 1.12 -14.77
C PRO A 6 27.94 0.55 -13.54
N ASP A 7 28.69 0.07 -12.56
CA ASP A 7 28.15 -0.57 -11.33
C ASP A 7 27.18 0.34 -10.55
N TRP A 8 27.43 1.64 -10.52
CA TRP A 8 26.53 2.61 -9.87
C TRP A 8 25.17 2.69 -10.58
N TYR A 9 25.17 2.58 -11.91
CA TYR A 9 23.96 2.60 -12.72
C TYR A 9 23.16 1.32 -12.51
N GLN A 10 23.83 0.17 -12.46
CA GLN A 10 23.17 -1.09 -12.15
C GLN A 10 22.51 -1.08 -10.78
N PHE A 11 23.14 -0.44 -9.78
CA PHE A 11 22.60 -0.35 -8.43
C PHE A 11 21.28 0.42 -8.36
N GLN A 12 21.18 1.58 -9.03
CA GLN A 12 19.91 2.31 -9.09
C GLN A 12 18.82 1.55 -9.85
N GLU A 13 19.19 0.82 -10.91
CA GLU A 13 18.25 -0.01 -11.67
C GLU A 13 17.69 -1.16 -10.82
N GLN A 14 18.53 -1.81 -10.01
CA GLN A 14 18.09 -2.85 -9.06
C GLN A 14 17.11 -2.29 -8.01
N ILE A 15 17.35 -1.07 -7.54
CA ILE A 15 16.43 -0.37 -6.61
C ILE A 15 15.09 -0.10 -7.29
N LYS A 16 15.11 0.42 -8.52
CA LYS A 16 13.90 0.67 -9.32
C LYS A 16 13.11 -0.62 -9.55
N GLU A 17 13.77 -1.67 -10.01
CA GLU A 17 13.16 -2.98 -10.26
C GLU A 17 12.48 -3.54 -9.01
N HIS A 18 13.11 -3.37 -7.84
CA HIS A 18 12.52 -3.77 -6.58
C HIS A 18 11.22 -3.02 -6.29
N PHE A 19 11.18 -1.69 -6.44
CA PHE A 19 9.97 -0.90 -6.26
C PHE A 19 8.85 -1.29 -7.26
N ILE A 20 9.21 -1.55 -8.51
CA ILE A 20 8.27 -2.05 -9.53
C ILE A 20 7.70 -3.41 -9.11
N SER A 21 8.54 -4.31 -8.62
CA SER A 21 8.12 -5.67 -8.23
C SER A 21 7.08 -5.68 -7.10
N ILE A 22 7.08 -4.65 -6.26
CA ILE A 22 6.12 -4.49 -5.16
C ILE A 22 4.89 -3.65 -5.54
N GLY A 23 4.74 -3.29 -6.82
CA GLY A 23 3.57 -2.61 -7.36
C GLY A 23 3.60 -1.09 -7.25
N ALA A 24 4.78 -0.49 -7.09
CA ALA A 24 4.95 0.95 -7.26
C ALA A 24 5.37 1.28 -8.72
N ASP A 25 5.11 2.51 -9.15
CA ASP A 25 5.70 3.06 -10.37
C ASP A 25 7.06 3.66 -10.03
N ALA A 26 8.12 3.31 -10.76
CA ALA A 26 9.46 3.83 -10.50
C ALA A 26 10.25 4.12 -11.78
N GLU A 27 10.98 5.23 -11.77
CA GLU A 27 11.79 5.73 -12.90
C GLU A 27 13.18 6.15 -12.39
N THR A 28 14.21 6.01 -13.21
CA THR A 28 15.60 6.36 -12.87
C THR A 28 16.11 7.59 -13.61
N ASN A 29 17.05 8.32 -12.99
CA ASN A 29 17.67 9.55 -13.53
C ASN A 29 16.64 10.61 -13.97
N VAL A 30 15.70 10.93 -13.08
CA VAL A 30 14.61 11.87 -13.38
C VAL A 30 14.97 13.26 -12.85
N THR A 31 14.90 14.27 -13.72
CA THR A 31 14.98 15.67 -13.29
C THR A 31 13.60 16.19 -12.92
N ILE A 32 13.44 16.65 -11.67
CA ILE A 32 12.17 17.15 -11.13
C ILE A 32 12.31 18.63 -10.79
N GLN A 33 11.33 19.43 -11.19
CA GLN A 33 11.23 20.83 -10.81
C GLN A 33 10.66 20.93 -9.39
N GLY A 34 11.48 21.36 -8.44
CA GLY A 34 11.04 21.79 -7.11
C GLY A 34 10.60 23.26 -7.11
N VAL A 35 10.20 23.75 -5.94
CA VAL A 35 9.75 25.15 -5.75
C VAL A 35 10.87 26.13 -6.09
N ARG A 36 12.12 25.83 -5.73
CA ARG A 36 13.26 26.76 -5.91
C ARG A 36 14.16 26.38 -7.08
N THR A 37 14.38 25.09 -7.30
CA THR A 37 15.32 24.62 -8.32
C THR A 37 14.92 23.25 -8.87
N LYS A 38 15.58 22.85 -9.96
CA LYS A 38 15.53 21.47 -10.46
C LYS A 38 16.48 20.60 -9.65
N HIS A 39 16.08 19.35 -9.45
CA HIS A 39 16.87 18.32 -8.78
C HIS A 39 16.90 17.07 -9.65
N ASP A 40 18.07 16.48 -9.79
CA ASP A 40 18.25 15.19 -10.45
C ASP A 40 18.14 14.09 -9.39
N ILE A 41 17.21 13.17 -9.59
CA ILE A 41 16.89 12.10 -8.64
C ILE A 41 17.29 10.76 -9.25
N ASP A 42 18.06 9.97 -8.50
CA ASP A 42 18.52 8.66 -8.96
C ASP A 42 17.34 7.71 -9.22
N VAL A 43 16.41 7.58 -8.26
CA VAL A 43 15.14 6.85 -8.45
C VAL A 43 13.96 7.65 -7.91
N TYR A 44 12.99 7.90 -8.78
CA TYR A 44 11.73 8.52 -8.46
C TYR A 44 10.64 7.45 -8.36
N VAL A 45 9.93 7.40 -7.22
CA VAL A 45 8.92 6.39 -6.97
C VAL A 45 7.57 7.05 -6.70
N LYS A 46 6.54 6.57 -7.38
CA LYS A 46 5.13 6.91 -7.16
C LYS A 46 4.37 5.67 -6.72
N THR A 47 3.58 5.79 -5.67
CA THR A 47 2.70 4.71 -5.22
C THR A 47 1.40 5.27 -4.70
N LYS A 48 0.34 4.46 -4.69
CA LYS A 48 -0.98 4.87 -4.19
C LYS A 48 -1.24 4.25 -2.83
N PHE A 49 -1.57 5.09 -1.85
CA PHE A 49 -2.01 4.64 -0.54
C PHE A 49 -3.35 5.29 -0.19
N LEU A 50 -4.37 4.46 0.04
CA LEU A 50 -5.74 4.91 0.35
C LEU A 50 -6.36 5.90 -0.67
N GLY A 51 -5.90 5.86 -1.93
CA GLY A 51 -6.40 6.73 -3.00
C GLY A 51 -5.56 7.99 -3.22
N GLU A 52 -4.61 8.28 -2.33
CA GLU A 52 -3.68 9.39 -2.45
C GLU A 52 -2.38 8.92 -3.12
N ASP A 53 -1.80 9.79 -3.95
CA ASP A 53 -0.49 9.59 -4.56
C ASP A 53 0.60 9.94 -3.55
N LEU A 54 1.47 8.97 -3.26
CA LEU A 54 2.68 9.16 -2.47
C LEU A 54 3.90 9.24 -3.39
N ILE A 55 4.76 10.21 -3.11
CA ILE A 55 5.99 10.47 -3.83
C ILE A 55 7.18 10.17 -2.92
N TRP A 56 8.03 9.22 -3.34
CA TRP A 56 9.30 8.93 -2.68
C TRP A 56 10.47 9.26 -3.60
N LEU A 57 11.48 9.93 -3.04
CA LEU A 57 12.73 10.22 -3.71
C LEU A 57 13.81 9.29 -3.18
N VAL A 58 14.61 8.70 -4.06
CA VAL A 58 15.66 7.77 -3.66
C VAL A 58 16.99 8.22 -4.24
N GLU A 59 17.99 8.27 -3.36
CA GLU A 59 19.40 8.48 -3.67
C GLU A 59 20.16 7.15 -3.53
N ALA A 60 20.77 6.70 -4.61
CA ALA A 60 21.46 5.42 -4.71
C ALA A 60 22.98 5.62 -4.52
N LYS A 61 23.48 5.32 -3.31
CA LYS A 61 24.90 5.47 -2.97
C LYS A 61 25.62 4.12 -3.02
N ASN A 62 26.08 3.73 -4.21
CA ASN A 62 26.94 2.56 -4.39
C ASN A 62 28.41 2.87 -4.08
N TRP A 63 28.69 3.28 -2.84
CA TRP A 63 30.02 3.67 -2.39
C TRP A 63 30.65 2.56 -1.56
N LYS A 64 31.99 2.46 -1.58
CA LYS A 64 32.74 1.56 -0.68
C LYS A 64 32.84 2.09 0.75
N SER A 65 32.63 3.39 0.93
CA SER A 65 32.66 4.08 2.22
C SER A 65 31.25 4.38 2.70
N ASN A 66 31.09 4.47 4.02
CA ASN A 66 29.83 4.87 4.63
C ASN A 66 29.40 6.28 4.18
N VAL A 67 28.10 6.44 3.96
CA VAL A 67 27.49 7.72 3.61
C VAL A 67 27.55 8.67 4.81
N ASP A 68 27.95 9.91 4.54
CA ASP A 68 28.10 10.96 5.55
C ASP A 68 26.80 11.75 5.80
N LYS A 69 26.86 12.66 6.77
CA LYS A 69 25.76 13.54 7.17
C LYS A 69 25.32 14.52 6.08
N SER A 70 26.23 14.96 5.21
CA SER A 70 25.91 15.96 4.19
C SER A 70 24.86 15.45 3.22
N GLN A 71 24.96 14.19 2.80
CA GLN A 71 24.01 13.57 1.88
C GLN A 71 22.58 13.56 2.45
N VAL A 72 22.44 13.32 3.76
CA VAL A 72 21.16 13.34 4.45
C VAL A 72 20.54 14.74 4.44
N LEU A 73 21.33 15.77 4.75
CA LEU A 73 20.86 17.16 4.78
C LEU A 73 20.49 17.66 3.38
N THR A 74 21.26 17.29 2.36
CA THR A 74 20.97 17.60 0.96
C THR A 74 19.65 16.97 0.54
N LEU A 75 19.49 15.65 0.70
CA LEU A 75 18.26 14.97 0.29
C LEU A 75 17.04 15.51 1.04
N ARG A 76 17.18 15.82 2.34
CA ARG A 76 16.08 16.45 3.09
C ARG A 76 15.63 17.77 2.46
N SER A 77 16.57 18.61 2.06
CA SER A 77 16.26 19.88 1.41
C SER A 77 15.57 19.67 0.07
N VAL A 78 15.96 18.64 -0.69
CA VAL A 78 15.32 18.26 -1.95
C VAL A 78 13.89 17.75 -1.73
N VAL A 79 13.69 16.88 -0.73
CA VAL A 79 12.37 16.37 -0.34
C VAL A 79 11.43 17.53 0.02
N ASP A 80 11.92 18.48 0.83
CA ASP A 80 11.15 19.66 1.24
C ASP A 80 10.86 20.61 0.05
N ASP A 81 11.79 20.73 -0.91
CA ASP A 81 11.62 21.61 -2.08
C ASP A 81 10.69 21.03 -3.15
N ILE A 82 10.66 19.71 -3.31
CA ILE A 82 9.74 19.01 -4.23
C ILE A 82 8.37 18.78 -3.59
N GLY A 83 8.30 18.71 -2.25
CA GLY A 83 7.09 18.31 -1.53
C GLY A 83 6.85 16.80 -1.57
N ALA A 84 7.94 16.01 -1.54
CA ALA A 84 7.85 14.56 -1.49
C ALA A 84 7.51 14.06 -0.07
N ASP A 85 6.79 12.94 0.03
CA ASP A 85 6.40 12.37 1.32
C ASP A 85 7.61 11.84 2.09
N ARG A 86 8.54 11.20 1.38
CA ARG A 86 9.74 10.58 1.96
C ARG A 86 10.94 10.66 1.03
N GLY A 87 12.11 10.74 1.65
CA GLY A 87 13.40 10.51 1.00
C GLY A 87 14.02 9.21 1.49
N PHE A 88 14.68 8.47 0.61
CA PHE A 88 15.49 7.31 0.97
C PHE A 88 16.91 7.50 0.47
N ILE A 89 17.89 7.29 1.34
CA ILE A 89 19.25 7.03 0.89
C ILE A 89 19.47 5.53 1.01
N ILE A 90 19.75 4.91 -0.13
CA ILE A 90 20.05 3.48 -0.20
C ILE A 90 21.54 3.33 -0.44
N SER A 91 22.24 2.73 0.51
CA SER A 91 23.69 2.57 0.49
C SER A 91 24.08 1.11 0.35
N SER A 92 25.12 0.81 -0.42
CA SER A 92 25.68 -0.54 -0.47
C SER A 92 26.58 -0.86 0.74
N SER A 93 27.20 0.17 1.34
CA SER A 93 28.16 0.00 2.46
C SER A 93 27.67 0.52 3.82
N GLY A 94 26.52 1.21 3.85
CA GLY A 94 25.91 1.75 5.07
C GLY A 94 26.21 3.23 5.33
N PHE A 95 26.17 3.63 6.61
CA PHE A 95 26.07 5.03 7.04
C PHE A 95 26.99 5.35 8.22
N GLN A 96 27.45 6.60 8.29
CA GLN A 96 28.16 7.12 9.46
C GLN A 96 27.19 7.44 10.59
N SER A 97 27.65 7.44 11.85
CA SER A 97 26.81 7.78 13.01
C SER A 97 26.14 9.15 12.88
N GLY A 98 26.87 10.16 12.38
CA GLY A 98 26.33 11.49 12.15
C GLY A 98 25.25 11.55 11.07
N ALA A 99 25.26 10.63 10.09
CA ALA A 99 24.20 10.51 9.10
C ALA A 99 22.93 9.93 9.74
N ILE A 100 23.08 8.86 10.53
CA ILE A 100 21.97 8.23 11.26
C ILE A 100 21.31 9.23 12.21
N GLU A 101 22.11 10.01 12.93
CA GLU A 101 21.61 11.06 13.81
C GLU A 101 20.84 12.14 13.03
N ALA A 102 21.37 12.58 11.89
CA ALA A 102 20.73 13.61 11.07
C ALA A 102 19.41 13.15 10.42
N ALA A 103 19.26 11.86 10.15
CA ALA A 103 18.03 11.29 9.60
C ALA A 103 16.95 11.07 10.68
N LYS A 104 17.34 11.04 11.96
CA LYS A 104 16.43 10.77 13.07
C LYS A 104 15.32 11.82 13.12
N ASN A 105 14.07 11.35 13.26
CA ASN A 105 12.87 12.20 13.28
C ASN A 105 12.67 13.07 12.03
N THR A 106 13.19 12.63 10.88
CA THR A 106 12.94 13.27 9.58
C THR A 106 12.19 12.34 8.63
N ASN A 107 11.76 12.91 7.50
CA ASN A 107 11.16 12.20 6.38
C ASN A 107 12.21 11.47 5.51
N VAL A 108 13.50 11.62 5.83
CA VAL A 108 14.59 10.88 5.20
C VAL A 108 14.86 9.59 5.97
N LYS A 109 14.92 8.47 5.27
CA LYS A 109 15.28 7.16 5.81
C LYS A 109 16.57 6.66 5.19
N LEU A 110 17.40 6.04 6.03
CA LEU A 110 18.67 5.45 5.63
C LEU A 110 18.51 3.94 5.65
N LYS A 111 18.82 3.28 4.54
CA LYS A 111 18.68 1.83 4.39
C LYS A 111 19.83 1.28 3.58
N THR A 112 20.27 0.08 3.91
CA THR A 112 20.98 -0.76 2.93
C THR A 112 19.98 -1.38 1.96
N PHE A 113 20.46 -1.86 0.82
CA PHE A 113 19.59 -2.51 -0.16
C PHE A 113 18.88 -3.74 0.42
N GLU A 114 19.56 -4.51 1.25
CA GLU A 114 19.00 -5.70 1.89
C GLU A 114 17.97 -5.34 2.99
N GLU A 115 18.22 -4.30 3.79
CA GLU A 115 17.22 -3.81 4.76
C GLU A 115 15.94 -3.32 4.06
N MET A 116 16.10 -2.63 2.91
CA MET A 116 14.96 -2.15 2.13
C MET A 116 14.11 -3.31 1.59
N LYS A 117 14.74 -4.36 1.05
CA LYS A 117 14.05 -5.59 0.64
C LYS A 117 13.33 -6.29 1.79
N ALA A 118 13.99 -6.42 2.94
CA ALA A 118 13.41 -7.08 4.10
C ALA A 118 12.17 -6.34 4.63
N GLU A 119 12.25 -5.01 4.73
CA GLU A 119 11.15 -4.18 5.23
C GLU A 119 9.95 -4.15 4.29
N THR A 120 10.20 -3.96 2.99
CA THR A 120 9.14 -3.90 1.97
C THR A 120 8.42 -5.24 1.84
N ARG A 121 9.10 -6.38 1.99
CA ARG A 121 8.47 -7.71 1.98
C ARG A 121 7.37 -7.82 3.05
N GLY A 122 7.65 -7.39 4.28
CA GLY A 122 6.65 -7.41 5.36
C GLY A 122 5.47 -6.47 5.09
N MET A 123 5.70 -5.32 4.48
CA MET A 123 4.64 -4.36 4.11
C MET A 123 3.73 -4.91 3.01
N VAL A 124 4.31 -5.52 1.97
CA VAL A 124 3.55 -6.11 0.86
C VAL A 124 2.68 -7.26 1.36
N GLU A 125 3.23 -8.18 2.16
CA GLU A 125 2.48 -9.29 2.74
C GLU A 125 1.29 -8.79 3.58
N ALA A 126 1.50 -7.76 4.42
CA ALA A 126 0.45 -7.19 5.26
C ALA A 126 -0.65 -6.49 4.45
N GLU A 127 -0.29 -5.67 3.46
CA GLU A 127 -1.29 -4.97 2.62
C GLU A 127 -2.07 -5.93 1.72
N ILE A 128 -1.41 -6.97 1.19
CA ILE A 128 -2.09 -8.06 0.47
C ILE A 128 -3.13 -8.71 1.39
N LEU A 129 -2.76 -9.14 2.60
CA LEU A 129 -3.67 -9.77 3.55
C LEU A 129 -4.84 -8.85 3.94
N LYS A 130 -4.57 -7.56 4.15
CA LYS A 130 -5.59 -6.55 4.47
C LYS A 130 -6.57 -6.36 3.31
N SER A 131 -6.08 -6.35 2.06
CA SER A 131 -6.93 -6.26 0.86
C SER A 131 -7.85 -7.49 0.75
N TYR A 132 -7.34 -8.69 1.01
CA TYR A 132 -8.14 -9.92 1.02
C TYR A 132 -9.17 -9.90 2.14
N LYS A 133 -8.80 -9.47 3.34
CA LYS A 133 -9.74 -9.32 4.47
C LYS A 133 -10.88 -8.37 4.13
N LYS A 134 -10.60 -7.22 3.49
CA LYS A 134 -11.65 -6.27 3.07
C LYS A 134 -12.60 -6.89 2.04
N ARG A 135 -12.06 -7.62 1.05
CA ARG A 135 -12.87 -8.34 0.07
C ARG A 135 -13.72 -9.45 0.73
N LEU A 136 -13.16 -10.18 1.69
CA LEU A 136 -13.88 -11.21 2.44
C LEU A 136 -15.08 -10.62 3.19
N LEU A 137 -14.89 -9.50 3.88
CA LEU A 137 -15.96 -8.79 4.60
C LEU A 137 -17.06 -8.31 3.64
N LEU A 138 -16.69 -7.74 2.49
CA LEU A 138 -17.67 -7.34 1.47
C LEU A 138 -18.47 -8.53 0.91
N ILE A 139 -17.81 -9.67 0.71
CA ILE A 139 -18.46 -10.89 0.24
C ILE A 139 -19.39 -11.45 1.33
N GLU A 140 -18.97 -11.41 2.59
CA GLU A 140 -19.77 -11.83 3.73
C GLU A 140 -21.03 -10.97 3.90
N ASP A 141 -20.90 -9.65 3.85
CA ASP A 141 -22.03 -8.72 3.90
C ASP A 141 -23.02 -8.99 2.77
N ARG A 142 -22.53 -9.16 1.54
CA ARG A 142 -23.37 -9.53 0.38
C ARG A 142 -24.04 -10.88 0.58
N TYR A 143 -23.32 -11.89 1.08
CA TYR A 143 -23.88 -13.22 1.35
C TYR A 143 -25.02 -13.15 2.39
N TRP A 144 -24.84 -12.38 3.47
CA TRP A 144 -25.84 -12.22 4.51
C TRP A 144 -27.04 -11.38 4.07
N ALA A 145 -26.85 -10.43 3.16
CA ALA A 145 -27.93 -9.63 2.56
C ALA A 145 -28.93 -10.45 1.74
N HIS A 146 -28.52 -11.58 1.15
CA HIS A 146 -29.44 -12.48 0.46
C HIS A 146 -30.42 -13.15 1.43
N THR A 147 -31.65 -13.43 1.01
CA THR A 147 -32.57 -14.22 1.85
C THR A 147 -32.11 -15.69 1.94
N LYS A 148 -32.55 -16.41 2.99
CA LYS A 148 -32.28 -17.85 3.13
C LYS A 148 -32.68 -18.65 1.88
N LYS A 149 -33.82 -18.31 1.25
CA LYS A 149 -34.30 -18.98 0.03
C LYS A 149 -33.33 -18.76 -1.14
N ILE A 150 -32.86 -17.54 -1.35
CA ILE A 150 -31.89 -17.22 -2.42
C ILE A 150 -30.58 -17.97 -2.18
N ARG A 151 -30.05 -17.95 -0.95
CA ARG A 151 -28.81 -18.67 -0.63
C ARG A 151 -28.89 -20.18 -0.88
N ILE A 152 -30.05 -20.79 -0.62
CA ILE A 152 -30.28 -22.22 -0.88
C ILE A 152 -30.44 -22.47 -2.39
N LYS A 153 -31.26 -21.66 -3.09
CA LYS A 153 -31.53 -21.79 -4.52
C LYS A 153 -30.26 -21.79 -5.36
N TYR A 154 -29.30 -20.92 -5.01
CA TYR A 154 -28.04 -20.76 -5.75
C TYR A 154 -26.84 -21.48 -5.10
N GLY A 155 -27.06 -22.37 -4.13
CA GLY A 155 -25.98 -23.15 -3.52
C GLY A 155 -24.92 -22.31 -2.79
N LEU A 156 -25.24 -21.07 -2.40
CA LEU A 156 -24.29 -20.15 -1.74
C LEU A 156 -23.99 -20.54 -0.29
N ARG A 157 -24.79 -21.45 0.29
CA ARG A 157 -24.43 -22.07 1.56
C ARG A 157 -23.27 -23.01 1.31
N ASN A 158 -22.11 -22.72 1.91
CA ASN A 158 -21.02 -23.67 2.08
C ASN A 158 -21.48 -24.78 3.05
N GLY A 159 -22.37 -25.65 2.59
CA GLY A 159 -22.67 -26.93 3.20
C GLY A 159 -21.60 -27.91 2.76
N LEU A 160 -20.47 -27.88 3.47
CA LEU A 160 -19.46 -28.95 3.60
C LEU A 160 -19.72 -30.21 2.76
N GLU A 161 -19.08 -30.31 1.61
CA GLU A 161 -18.62 -31.60 1.11
C GLU A 161 -17.32 -31.93 1.86
N ASN A 162 -17.22 -33.14 2.45
CA ASN A 162 -16.10 -33.70 3.23
C ASN A 162 -16.27 -33.86 4.76
N GLY A 163 -17.50 -34.03 5.27
CA GLY A 163 -17.71 -34.74 6.56
C GLY A 163 -17.36 -34.02 7.86
N VAL A 164 -16.82 -32.80 7.83
CA VAL A 164 -16.63 -31.98 9.04
C VAL A 164 -17.88 -31.13 9.29
N ARG A 165 -18.64 -31.41 10.34
CA ARG A 165 -19.89 -30.68 10.62
C ARG A 165 -19.60 -29.31 11.25
N VAL A 166 -19.44 -28.26 10.45
CA VAL A 166 -19.39 -26.86 10.94
C VAL A 166 -20.82 -26.41 11.25
N ARG A 167 -21.14 -26.30 12.55
CA ARG A 167 -22.38 -25.63 12.99
C ARG A 167 -22.22 -24.13 12.76
N TYR A 168 -22.82 -23.61 11.70
CA TYR A 168 -23.16 -22.19 11.68
C TYR A 168 -24.24 -21.97 12.73
N PHE A 169 -23.84 -21.50 13.91
CA PHE A 169 -24.77 -20.86 14.84
C PHE A 169 -25.28 -19.61 14.12
N GLY A 170 -26.38 -19.74 13.39
CA GLY A 170 -27.24 -18.58 13.20
C GLY A 170 -27.55 -18.07 14.60
N ALA A 171 -27.34 -16.78 14.84
CA ALA A 171 -27.86 -16.14 16.03
C ALA A 171 -29.39 -16.26 16.00
N THR A 172 -29.90 -17.38 16.53
CA THR A 172 -31.30 -17.55 16.86
C THR A 172 -31.47 -16.97 18.24
N THR A 173 -31.98 -15.75 18.34
CA THR A 173 -32.60 -15.33 19.59
C THR A 173 -33.95 -16.03 19.65
N GLU A 174 -34.04 -17.01 20.55
CA GLU A 174 -35.30 -17.50 21.10
C GLU A 174 -35.98 -16.33 21.81
N THR A 175 -36.70 -15.52 21.06
CA THR A 175 -37.74 -14.58 21.49
C THR A 175 -38.09 -13.81 20.24
N GLY A 176 -39.32 -13.97 19.77
CA GLY A 176 -39.84 -13.23 18.63
C GLY A 176 -39.81 -11.73 18.92
N GLY A 177 -38.73 -11.06 18.50
CA GLY A 177 -38.51 -9.65 18.77
C GLY A 177 -37.32 -9.09 18.00
N SER A 178 -37.63 -8.21 17.06
CA SER A 178 -36.82 -7.08 16.54
C SER A 178 -35.31 -7.25 16.31
N TYR A 179 -34.90 -7.14 15.05
CA TYR A 179 -33.80 -6.23 14.69
C TYR A 179 -34.18 -5.44 13.42
N ARG A 180 -35.03 -4.42 13.59
CA ARG A 180 -35.04 -3.26 12.69
C ARG A 180 -34.06 -2.16 13.13
N ALA A 181 -33.21 -2.38 14.15
CA ALA A 181 -32.58 -1.26 14.87
C ALA A 181 -31.04 -1.23 15.04
N CYS A 182 -30.25 -2.27 14.75
CA CYS A 182 -28.81 -2.23 15.09
C CYS A 182 -27.82 -2.01 13.94
N THR A 183 -28.24 -1.95 12.68
CA THR A 183 -27.37 -1.53 11.56
C THR A 183 -27.90 -0.33 10.79
N TRP A 184 -29.04 0.25 11.20
CA TRP A 184 -29.59 1.46 10.58
C TRP A 184 -29.13 2.77 11.22
N LYS A 185 -28.47 2.71 12.40
CA LYS A 185 -28.06 3.91 13.14
C LYS A 185 -26.62 4.39 12.89
N LEU A 186 -25.85 3.68 12.05
CA LEU A 186 -24.50 4.08 11.62
C LEU A 186 -24.42 4.45 10.14
N LEU A 187 -25.53 4.36 9.41
CA LEU A 187 -25.61 4.59 7.96
C LEU A 187 -26.33 5.90 7.56
N HIS A 188 -26.75 6.73 8.51
CA HIS A 188 -27.50 7.98 8.26
C HIS A 188 -26.69 9.27 8.45
N SER A 189 -25.37 9.17 8.61
CA SER A 189 -24.48 10.34 8.78
C SER A 189 -23.47 10.50 7.63
N ASP A 190 -23.63 9.75 6.54
CA ASP A 190 -22.76 9.83 5.37
C ASP A 190 -23.51 10.50 4.19
N PRO A 191 -23.14 11.73 3.76
CA PRO A 191 -23.89 12.50 2.75
C PRO A 191 -23.75 12.00 1.30
N ALA A 192 -23.16 10.82 1.06
CA ALA A 192 -22.78 10.36 -0.28
C ALA A 192 -23.70 9.30 -0.94
N PHE A 193 -24.94 9.12 -0.48
CA PHE A 193 -25.87 8.16 -1.11
C PHE A 193 -26.99 8.85 -1.93
N PRO A 194 -27.07 8.66 -3.26
CA PRO A 194 -28.23 9.08 -4.03
C PRO A 194 -29.40 8.13 -3.74
N SER A 195 -30.59 8.70 -3.53
CA SER A 195 -31.84 7.95 -3.36
C SER A 195 -32.21 7.18 -4.63
N LEU A 196 -32.05 5.86 -4.61
CA LEU A 196 -32.58 4.97 -5.66
C LEU A 196 -34.10 4.84 -5.47
N HIS A 197 -34.84 5.65 -6.24
CA HIS A 197 -36.26 5.46 -6.50
C HIS A 197 -36.47 4.29 -7.48
N SER A 198 -37.39 3.39 -7.08
CA SER A 198 -38.21 2.47 -7.90
C SER A 198 -37.54 1.66 -9.03
N ASP A 199 -37.40 0.36 -8.78
CA ASP A 199 -37.18 -0.69 -9.79
C ASP A 199 -38.34 -0.74 -10.81
N PRO A 200 -38.07 -0.81 -12.13
CA PRO A 200 -39.03 -1.33 -13.09
C PRO A 200 -38.93 -2.87 -13.15
N ALA A 201 -40.09 -3.51 -13.07
CA ALA A 201 -40.27 -4.95 -13.15
C ALA A 201 -39.69 -5.55 -14.45
N PHE A 202 -39.01 -6.69 -14.35
CA PHE A 202 -38.73 -7.55 -15.51
C PHE A 202 -39.83 -8.61 -15.68
N PRO A 203 -40.22 -8.92 -16.93
CA PRO A 203 -41.39 -9.73 -17.24
C PRO A 203 -41.11 -11.23 -17.14
N SER A 204 -42.21 -11.96 -17.09
CA SER A 204 -42.40 -13.41 -16.86
C SER A 204 -41.60 -14.34 -17.75
#